data_AF-A0A831RHI5-F1
#
_entry.id   AF-A0A831RHI5-F1
#
_cell.length_a   1.000
_cell.length_b   1.000
_cell.length_c   1.000
_cell.angle_alpha   90.00
_cell.angle_beta   90.00
_cell.angle_gamma   90.00
#
_symmetry.space_group_name_H-M   'P 1'
#
loop_
_entity.id
_entity.type
_entity.pdbx_description
1 polymer ?
#
loop_
_entity_poly.entity_id
_entity_poly.type
_entity_poly.pdbx_seq_one_letter_code
_entity_poly.pdbx_strand_id
1 'polypeptide(L)'
;MTAKPPEPKGVQDLIDRIRNEGVKQAREEAERIVREAEHKAAKLLADAKEEARQLQEETHQEIEAERAAAIEALKLSARDTVLHLESQVFAAFERFVQRLVTKATCDECFIRSLVLVLAGHAAEEFIHDKDIQIHISEAILTGKSDDKLRESGKQTILSLSSDMLREGVELVPADDVQGGARVRLVEDQLEIDLSDKAVSRLLSERLLPRFRAILEGIE
;
A
#
# COMPACT_ATOMS: atom_id res chain seq x y z
N MET A 1 -22.68 121.11 -6.66
CA MET A 1 -22.79 119.65 -6.79
C MET A 1 -21.72 119.21 -7.78
N THR A 2 -20.66 118.59 -7.26
CA THR A 2 -19.38 118.34 -7.93
C THR A 2 -19.45 117.09 -8.81
N ALA A 3 -19.18 117.21 -10.11
CA ALA A 3 -19.10 116.10 -11.04
C ALA A 3 -17.66 115.55 -11.12
N LYS A 4 -17.54 114.25 -10.84
CA LYS A 4 -16.31 113.44 -10.78
C LYS A 4 -15.70 113.24 -12.19
N PRO A 5 -14.36 113.12 -12.37
CA PRO A 5 -13.72 113.11 -13.68
C PRO A 5 -13.92 111.79 -14.45
N PRO A 6 -13.77 111.78 -15.80
CA PRO A 6 -13.94 110.58 -16.61
C PRO A 6 -12.75 109.62 -16.48
N GLU A 7 -13.03 108.39 -16.03
CA GLU A 7 -12.05 107.29 -15.96
C GLU A 7 -11.67 106.74 -17.36
N PRO A 8 -10.47 106.13 -17.52
CA PRO A 8 -9.87 105.85 -18.82
C PRO A 8 -10.41 104.54 -19.45
N LYS A 9 -11.28 104.66 -20.45
CA LYS A 9 -11.90 103.52 -21.18
C LYS A 9 -10.90 102.52 -21.79
N GLY A 10 -9.71 102.96 -22.19
CA GLY A 10 -8.71 102.07 -22.82
C GLY A 10 -8.05 101.06 -21.88
N VAL A 11 -7.99 101.34 -20.58
CA VAL A 11 -7.45 100.42 -19.57
C VAL A 11 -8.48 99.33 -19.25
N GLN A 12 -9.76 99.69 -19.18
CA GLN A 12 -10.84 98.76 -18.90
C GLN A 12 -11.02 97.71 -20.01
N ASP A 13 -10.98 98.14 -21.29
CA ASP A 13 -11.08 97.24 -22.45
C ASP A 13 -9.89 96.27 -22.56
N LEU A 14 -8.70 96.67 -22.07
CA LEU A 14 -7.52 95.81 -22.03
C LEU A 14 -7.65 94.78 -20.90
N ILE A 15 -8.14 95.18 -19.73
CA ILE A 15 -8.43 94.28 -18.61
C ILE A 15 -9.47 93.24 -19.02
N ASP A 16 -10.54 93.65 -19.70
CA ASP A 16 -11.59 92.74 -20.16
C ASP A 16 -11.09 91.77 -21.23
N ARG A 17 -10.19 92.21 -22.13
CA ARG A 17 -9.53 91.33 -23.11
C ARG A 17 -8.61 90.31 -22.44
N ILE A 18 -7.74 90.74 -21.54
CA ILE A 18 -6.82 89.85 -20.80
C ILE A 18 -7.63 88.85 -19.97
N ARG A 19 -8.72 89.29 -19.33
CA ARG A 19 -9.61 88.42 -18.56
C ARG A 19 -10.29 87.39 -19.46
N ASN A 20 -10.81 87.79 -20.61
CA ASN A 20 -11.48 86.87 -21.53
C ASN A 20 -10.51 85.88 -22.18
N GLU A 21 -9.32 86.31 -22.59
CA GLU A 21 -8.27 85.41 -23.10
C GLU A 21 -7.80 84.45 -22.01
N GLY A 22 -7.58 84.94 -20.78
CA GLY A 22 -7.20 84.10 -19.64
C GLY A 22 -8.29 83.08 -19.29
N VAL A 23 -9.57 83.47 -19.29
CA VAL A 23 -10.70 82.55 -19.05
C VAL A 23 -10.82 81.53 -20.18
N LYS A 24 -10.59 81.93 -21.43
CA LYS A 24 -10.64 81.02 -22.59
C LYS A 24 -9.50 79.99 -22.54
N GLN A 25 -8.27 80.43 -22.31
CA GLN A 25 -7.12 79.53 -22.14
C GLN A 25 -7.30 78.60 -20.94
N ALA A 26 -7.81 79.10 -19.81
CA ALA A 26 -8.08 78.28 -18.63
C ALA A 26 -9.16 77.21 -18.89
N ARG A 27 -10.19 77.53 -19.69
CA ARG A 27 -11.22 76.55 -20.10
C ARG A 27 -10.66 75.49 -21.03
N GLU A 28 -9.89 75.89 -22.04
CA GLU A 28 -9.23 74.97 -22.97
C GLU A 28 -8.28 74.01 -22.23
N GLU A 29 -7.51 74.53 -21.27
CA GLU A 29 -6.61 73.73 -20.44
C GLU A 29 -7.36 72.81 -19.47
N ALA A 30 -8.43 73.29 -18.83
CA ALA A 30 -9.26 72.45 -17.97
C ALA A 30 -9.91 71.29 -18.76
N GLU A 31 -10.42 71.57 -19.96
CA GLU A 31 -10.94 70.52 -20.84
C GLU A 31 -9.86 69.53 -21.26
N ARG A 32 -8.63 70.00 -21.52
CA ARG A 32 -7.49 69.11 -21.81
C ARG A 32 -7.19 68.17 -20.64
N ILE A 33 -7.13 68.70 -19.43
CA ILE A 33 -6.90 67.92 -18.21
C ILE A 33 -7.99 66.87 -18.00
N VAL A 34 -9.26 67.26 -18.17
CA VAL A 34 -10.40 66.33 -18.04
C VAL A 34 -10.31 65.22 -19.09
N ARG A 35 -10.06 65.55 -20.35
CA ARG A 35 -9.90 64.55 -21.42
C ARG A 35 -8.74 63.59 -21.16
N GLU A 36 -7.61 64.08 -20.67
CA GLU A 36 -6.48 63.24 -20.29
C GLU A 36 -6.80 62.34 -19.09
N ALA A 37 -7.53 62.84 -18.09
CA ALA A 37 -7.95 62.07 -16.93
C ALA A 37 -8.94 60.95 -17.32
N GLU A 38 -9.92 61.27 -18.17
CA GLU A 38 -10.87 60.29 -18.73
C GLU A 38 -10.15 59.21 -19.54
N HIS A 39 -9.17 59.60 -20.37
CA HIS A 39 -8.39 58.63 -21.14
C HIS A 39 -7.57 57.71 -20.23
N LYS A 40 -6.92 58.25 -19.20
CA LYS A 40 -6.16 57.45 -18.21
C LYS A 40 -7.09 56.51 -17.42
N ALA A 41 -8.26 56.97 -17.02
CA ALA A 41 -9.25 56.15 -16.32
C ALA A 41 -9.78 55.01 -17.22
N ALA A 42 -10.07 55.30 -18.49
CA ALA A 42 -10.48 54.30 -19.46
C ALA A 42 -9.39 53.24 -19.69
N LYS A 43 -8.12 53.67 -19.77
CA LYS A 43 -6.98 52.76 -19.89
C LYS A 43 -6.82 51.86 -18.67
N LEU A 44 -6.85 52.43 -17.46
CA LEU A 44 -6.78 51.66 -16.21
C LEU A 44 -7.91 50.63 -16.11
N LEU A 45 -9.13 50.99 -16.52
CA LEU A 45 -10.27 50.06 -16.54
C LEU A 45 -10.10 48.96 -17.60
N ALA A 46 -9.49 49.26 -18.75
CA ALA A 46 -9.21 48.26 -19.77
C ALA A 46 -8.12 47.28 -19.30
N ASP A 47 -7.03 47.80 -18.74
CA ASP A 47 -5.92 47.01 -18.21
C ASP A 47 -6.41 46.09 -17.07
N ALA A 48 -7.17 46.62 -16.12
CA ALA A 48 -7.74 45.83 -15.01
C ALA A 48 -8.72 44.73 -15.49
N LYS A 49 -9.48 44.99 -16.56
CA LYS A 49 -10.38 43.97 -17.15
C LYS A 49 -9.60 42.87 -17.85
N GLU A 50 -8.51 43.21 -18.54
CA GLU A 50 -7.67 42.23 -19.20
C GLU A 50 -6.93 41.36 -18.17
N GLU A 51 -6.37 41.96 -17.12
CA GLU A 51 -5.75 41.23 -16.00
C GLU A 51 -6.76 40.29 -15.32
N ALA A 52 -7.98 40.77 -15.05
CA ALA A 52 -9.04 39.94 -14.47
C ALA A 52 -9.41 38.75 -15.38
N ARG A 53 -9.44 38.97 -16.70
CA ARG A 53 -9.72 37.89 -17.67
C ARG A 53 -8.58 36.87 -17.71
N GLN A 54 -7.33 37.33 -17.71
CA GLN A 54 -6.15 36.46 -17.67
C GLN A 54 -6.13 35.60 -16.41
N LEU A 55 -6.35 36.23 -15.25
CA LEU A 55 -6.43 35.51 -13.98
C LEU A 55 -7.56 34.47 -13.97
N GLN A 56 -8.73 34.79 -14.53
CA GLN A 56 -9.84 33.83 -14.63
C GLN A 56 -9.49 32.64 -15.52
N GLU A 57 -8.83 32.87 -16.65
CA GLU A 57 -8.40 31.82 -17.56
C GLU A 57 -7.33 30.92 -16.91
N GLU A 58 -6.31 31.53 -16.29
CA GLU A 58 -5.27 30.80 -15.54
C GLU A 58 -5.87 29.96 -14.41
N THR A 59 -6.75 30.56 -13.60
CA THR A 59 -7.45 29.85 -12.51
C THR A 59 -8.28 28.68 -13.06
N HIS A 60 -8.93 28.85 -14.22
CA HIS A 60 -9.71 27.77 -14.81
C HIS A 60 -8.83 26.61 -15.26
N GLN A 61 -7.69 26.92 -15.88
CA GLN A 61 -6.71 25.91 -16.30
C GLN A 61 -6.12 25.16 -15.10
N GLU A 62 -5.80 25.86 -14.02
CA GLU A 62 -5.32 25.26 -12.77
C GLU A 62 -6.36 24.32 -12.15
N ILE A 63 -7.63 24.74 -12.08
CA ILE A 63 -8.72 23.91 -11.55
C ILE A 63 -8.89 22.63 -12.37
N GLU A 64 -8.84 22.72 -13.70
CA GLU A 64 -9.01 21.55 -14.56
C GLU A 64 -7.79 20.62 -14.46
N ALA A 65 -6.57 21.16 -14.34
CA ALA A 65 -5.38 20.38 -14.07
C ALA A 65 -5.44 19.67 -12.70
N GLU A 66 -5.87 20.37 -11.65
CA GLU A 66 -6.04 19.82 -10.31
C GLU A 66 -7.11 18.73 -10.28
N ARG A 67 -8.25 18.94 -10.97
CA ARG A 67 -9.29 17.92 -11.12
C ARG A 67 -8.78 16.68 -11.82
N ALA A 68 -8.04 16.83 -12.91
CA ALA A 68 -7.46 15.71 -13.63
C ALA A 68 -6.48 14.93 -12.72
N ALA A 69 -5.62 15.63 -11.99
CA ALA A 69 -4.71 15.03 -11.02
C ALA A 69 -5.44 14.29 -9.90
N ALA A 70 -6.51 14.89 -9.35
CA ALA A 70 -7.32 14.27 -8.30
C ALA A 70 -8.00 12.98 -8.78
N ILE A 71 -8.53 12.96 -10.01
CA ILE A 71 -9.15 11.77 -10.60
C ILE A 71 -8.12 10.65 -10.77
N GLU A 72 -6.91 10.96 -11.26
CA GLU A 72 -5.85 9.96 -11.39
C GLU A 72 -5.37 9.45 -10.03
N ALA A 73 -5.26 10.32 -9.02
CA ALA A 73 -4.93 9.91 -7.66
C ALA A 73 -5.99 8.97 -7.06
N LEU A 74 -7.28 9.23 -7.32
CA LEU A 74 -8.37 8.34 -6.91
C LEU A 74 -8.32 6.99 -7.61
N LYS A 75 -8.03 6.95 -8.92
CA LYS A 75 -7.86 5.69 -9.66
C LYS A 75 -6.71 4.86 -9.11
N LEU A 76 -5.57 5.49 -8.84
CA LEU A 76 -4.42 4.83 -8.23
C LEU A 76 -4.79 4.26 -6.85
N SER A 77 -5.42 5.07 -6.01
CA SER A 77 -5.86 4.65 -4.67
C SER A 77 -6.86 3.50 -4.71
N ALA A 78 -7.78 3.50 -5.68
CA ALA A 78 -8.72 2.41 -5.89
C ALA A 78 -7.99 1.11 -6.27
N ARG A 79 -7.04 1.19 -7.21
CA ARG A 79 -6.20 0.06 -7.61
C ARG A 79 -5.40 -0.49 -6.43
N ASP A 80 -4.76 0.39 -5.67
CA ASP A 80 -3.96 0.00 -4.50
C ASP A 80 -4.83 -0.67 -3.44
N THR A 81 -6.05 -0.18 -3.24
CA THR A 81 -7.01 -0.79 -2.32
C THR A 81 -7.38 -2.21 -2.74
N VAL A 82 -7.63 -2.44 -4.03
CA VAL A 82 -7.92 -3.79 -4.56
C VAL A 82 -6.72 -4.71 -4.37
N LEU A 83 -5.51 -4.29 -4.76
CA LEU A 83 -4.29 -5.08 -4.60
C LEU A 83 -4.00 -5.40 -3.13
N HIS A 84 -4.23 -4.44 -2.24
CA HIS A 84 -4.06 -4.64 -0.81
C HIS A 84 -5.05 -5.67 -0.27
N LEU A 85 -6.33 -5.58 -0.66
CA LEU A 85 -7.34 -6.53 -0.26
C LEU A 85 -7.01 -7.95 -0.77
N GLU A 86 -6.62 -8.10 -2.03
CA GLU A 86 -6.18 -9.39 -2.59
C GLU A 86 -5.03 -9.99 -1.77
N SER A 87 -4.01 -9.17 -1.46
CA SER A 87 -2.87 -9.62 -0.66
C SER A 87 -3.29 -10.12 0.73
N GLN A 88 -4.25 -9.44 1.38
CA GLN A 88 -4.75 -9.83 2.68
C GLN A 88 -5.55 -11.13 2.61
N VAL A 89 -6.36 -11.31 1.56
CA VAL A 89 -7.16 -12.51 1.34
C VAL A 89 -6.24 -13.72 1.10
N PHE A 90 -5.20 -13.57 0.27
CA PHE A 90 -4.22 -14.65 0.05
C PHE A 90 -3.47 -15.01 1.34
N ALA A 91 -2.99 -14.01 2.09
CA ALA A 91 -2.31 -14.25 3.36
C ALA A 91 -3.24 -14.91 4.41
N ALA A 92 -4.54 -14.59 4.39
CA ALA A 92 -5.52 -15.25 5.24
C ALA A 92 -5.76 -16.71 4.84
N PHE A 93 -5.78 -17.00 3.53
CA PHE A 93 -5.90 -18.35 3.00
C PHE A 93 -4.67 -19.20 3.35
N GLU A 94 -3.46 -18.70 3.17
CA GLU A 94 -2.22 -19.39 3.57
C GLU A 94 -2.23 -19.73 5.07
N ARG A 95 -2.60 -18.75 5.92
CA ARG A 95 -2.76 -18.99 7.37
C ARG A 95 -3.82 -20.03 7.68
N PHE A 96 -4.90 -20.06 6.91
CA PHE A 96 -5.95 -21.07 7.05
C PHE A 96 -5.43 -22.47 6.71
N VAL A 97 -4.75 -22.62 5.58
CA VAL A 97 -4.10 -23.87 5.15
C VAL A 97 -3.08 -24.31 6.19
N GLN A 98 -2.19 -23.42 6.62
CA GLN A 98 -1.18 -23.72 7.64
C GLN A 98 -1.83 -24.27 8.91
N ARG A 99 -2.86 -23.60 9.44
CA ARG A 99 -3.55 -24.06 10.65
C ARG A 99 -4.19 -25.44 10.48
N LEU A 100 -4.79 -25.73 9.33
CA LEU A 100 -5.38 -27.05 9.05
C LEU A 100 -4.30 -28.13 8.95
N VAL A 101 -3.20 -27.83 8.26
CA VAL A 101 -2.07 -28.75 8.11
C VAL A 101 -1.43 -29.01 9.46
N THR A 102 -1.06 -27.99 10.24
CA THR A 102 -0.49 -28.18 11.59
C THR A 102 -1.42 -29.04 12.45
N LYS A 103 -2.74 -28.79 12.43
CA LYS A 103 -3.69 -29.63 13.19
C LYS A 103 -3.67 -31.09 12.72
N ALA A 104 -3.64 -31.34 11.40
CA ALA A 104 -3.61 -32.69 10.84
C ALA A 104 -2.27 -33.39 11.08
N THR A 105 -1.16 -32.66 11.05
CA THR A 105 0.20 -33.20 11.23
C THR A 105 0.62 -33.30 12.70
N CYS A 106 -0.17 -32.74 13.63
CA CYS A 106 -0.07 -33.02 15.06
C CYS A 106 -0.83 -34.29 15.47
N ASP A 107 -1.62 -34.91 14.58
CA ASP A 107 -2.36 -36.13 14.89
C ASP A 107 -1.40 -37.30 15.14
N GLU A 108 -1.60 -38.01 16.25
CA GLU A 108 -0.71 -39.06 16.70
C GLU A 108 -0.69 -40.27 15.74
N CYS A 109 -1.84 -40.63 15.17
CA CYS A 109 -1.92 -41.73 14.21
C CYS A 109 -1.22 -41.35 12.90
N PHE A 110 -1.35 -40.10 12.47
CA PHE A 110 -0.63 -39.57 11.32
C PHE A 110 0.88 -39.57 11.55
N ILE A 111 1.37 -39.01 12.66
CA ILE A 111 2.81 -38.99 12.99
C ILE A 111 3.38 -40.40 13.09
N ARG A 112 2.67 -41.31 13.74
CA ARG A 112 3.06 -42.72 13.80
C ARG A 112 3.24 -43.30 12.40
N SER A 113 2.24 -43.12 11.54
CA SER A 113 2.28 -43.63 10.17
C SER A 113 3.40 -42.99 9.37
N LEU A 114 3.62 -41.69 9.56
CA LEU A 114 4.69 -40.93 8.93
C LEU A 114 6.06 -41.46 9.34
N VAL A 115 6.31 -41.60 10.65
CA VAL A 115 7.57 -42.15 11.17
C VAL A 115 7.81 -43.57 10.68
N LEU A 116 6.78 -44.43 10.67
CA LEU A 116 6.87 -45.80 10.14
C LEU A 116 7.20 -45.85 8.65
N VAL A 117 6.56 -45.01 7.84
CA VAL A 117 6.82 -44.93 6.40
C VAL A 117 8.22 -44.40 6.13
N LEU A 118 8.65 -43.38 6.87
CA LEU A 118 10.00 -42.80 6.74
C LEU A 118 11.09 -43.79 7.17
N ALA A 119 10.85 -44.51 8.27
CA ALA A 119 11.75 -45.55 8.75
C ALA A 119 11.78 -46.76 7.82
N GLY A 120 10.62 -47.21 7.31
CA GLY A 120 10.53 -48.31 6.35
C GLY A 120 11.19 -47.99 5.02
N HIS A 121 10.97 -46.79 4.47
CA HIS A 121 11.68 -46.35 3.28
C HIS A 121 13.17 -46.22 3.52
N ALA A 122 13.58 -45.71 4.68
CA ALA A 122 14.99 -45.63 5.00
C ALA A 122 15.62 -47.01 5.25
N ALA A 123 14.82 -47.95 5.74
CA ALA A 123 15.21 -49.34 5.88
C ALA A 123 15.45 -50.02 4.52
N GLU A 124 14.58 -49.74 3.55
CA GLU A 124 14.63 -50.39 2.23
C GLU A 124 15.62 -49.71 1.25
N GLU A 125 15.74 -48.38 1.27
CA GLU A 125 16.58 -47.62 0.32
C GLU A 125 17.96 -47.22 0.89
N PHE A 126 18.09 -47.06 2.21
CA PHE A 126 19.29 -46.47 2.84
C PHE A 126 20.04 -47.40 3.80
N ILE A 127 19.59 -48.64 4.05
CA ILE A 127 20.34 -49.63 4.86
C ILE A 127 21.54 -50.16 4.07
N HIS A 128 22.61 -49.38 4.10
CA HIS A 128 23.95 -49.86 4.41
C HIS A 128 24.61 -48.79 5.28
N ASP A 129 24.70 -49.04 6.60
CA ASP A 129 25.50 -48.29 7.59
C ASP A 129 25.17 -46.79 7.85
N LYS A 130 23.97 -46.28 7.51
CA LYS A 130 23.66 -44.85 7.72
C LYS A 130 22.82 -44.58 8.97
N ASP A 131 23.29 -43.66 9.81
CA ASP A 131 22.51 -43.11 10.92
C ASP A 131 21.43 -42.15 10.41
N ILE A 132 20.18 -42.42 10.78
CA ILE A 132 19.01 -41.64 10.36
C ILE A 132 18.43 -40.92 11.59
N GLN A 133 18.28 -39.61 11.50
CA GLN A 133 17.65 -38.79 12.54
C GLN A 133 16.28 -38.30 12.08
N ILE A 134 15.25 -38.60 12.87
CA ILE A 134 13.89 -38.13 12.65
C ILE A 134 13.59 -37.06 13.70
N HIS A 135 13.53 -35.81 13.24
CA HIS A 135 13.19 -34.64 14.02
C HIS A 135 11.67 -34.45 14.10
N ILE A 136 11.11 -34.48 15.30
CA ILE A 136 9.68 -34.28 15.56
C ILE A 136 9.45 -33.40 16.78
N SER A 137 8.24 -32.85 16.90
CA SER A 137 7.90 -31.95 18.01
C SER A 137 8.14 -32.59 19.38
N GLU A 138 8.79 -31.87 20.29
CA GLU A 138 8.97 -32.29 21.69
C GLU A 138 7.61 -32.56 22.36
N ALA A 139 6.59 -31.77 22.04
CA ALA A 139 5.26 -31.91 22.64
C ALA A 139 4.58 -33.24 22.25
N ILE A 140 4.84 -33.73 21.03
CA ILE A 140 4.36 -35.02 20.53
C ILE A 140 5.16 -36.17 21.15
N LEU A 141 6.50 -36.06 21.20
CA LEU A 141 7.39 -37.05 21.83
C LEU A 141 7.11 -37.24 23.32
N THR A 142 6.92 -36.14 24.06
CA THR A 142 6.66 -36.16 25.51
C THR A 142 5.17 -36.33 25.84
N GLY A 143 4.31 -36.24 24.80
CA GLY A 143 2.85 -36.19 24.88
C GLY A 143 2.34 -35.23 25.94
N LYS A 144 2.88 -34.01 25.95
CA LYS A 144 2.39 -32.88 26.76
C LYS A 144 1.22 -32.15 26.07
N SER A 145 0.85 -32.55 24.86
CA SER A 145 -0.13 -31.83 24.03
C SER A 145 -1.61 -32.04 24.40
N ASP A 146 -1.99 -33.07 25.18
CA ASP A 146 -3.38 -33.25 25.63
C ASP A 146 -3.51 -34.24 26.80
N ASP A 147 -4.40 -33.95 27.77
CA ASP A 147 -4.59 -34.76 28.99
C ASP A 147 -5.49 -36.00 28.75
N LYS A 148 -6.19 -36.06 27.61
CA LYS A 148 -7.12 -37.15 27.23
C LYS A 148 -6.48 -38.32 26.48
N LEU A 149 -5.21 -38.23 26.09
CA LEU A 149 -4.54 -39.14 25.15
C LEU A 149 -3.25 -39.73 25.75
N ARG A 150 -3.32 -40.27 26.98
CA ARG A 150 -2.11 -40.51 27.80
C ARG A 150 -1.57 -41.95 27.86
N GLU A 151 -2.23 -42.98 27.33
CA GLU A 151 -1.76 -44.36 27.55
C GLU A 151 -1.39 -45.17 26.30
N SER A 152 -2.22 -45.20 25.25
CA SER A 152 -1.97 -46.09 24.10
C SER A 152 -0.88 -45.56 23.16
N GLY A 153 -0.90 -44.28 22.86
CA GLY A 153 -0.04 -43.70 21.82
C GLY A 153 1.40 -43.42 22.27
N LYS A 154 1.59 -42.94 23.51
CA LYS A 154 2.90 -42.83 24.18
C LYS A 154 3.65 -44.17 24.23
N GLN A 155 2.96 -45.22 24.68
CA GLN A 155 3.52 -46.59 24.71
C GLN A 155 3.86 -47.08 23.31
N THR A 156 3.05 -46.75 22.31
CA THR A 156 3.24 -47.20 20.93
C THR A 156 4.40 -46.48 20.24
N ILE A 157 4.54 -45.17 20.41
CA ILE A 157 5.68 -44.42 19.84
C ILE A 157 6.97 -44.91 20.50
N LEU A 158 7.00 -45.09 21.82
CA LEU A 158 8.16 -45.63 22.54
C LEU A 158 8.47 -47.09 22.18
N SER A 159 7.46 -47.93 21.93
CA SER A 159 7.68 -49.30 21.44
C SER A 159 8.20 -49.31 20.00
N LEU A 160 7.73 -48.40 19.15
CA LEU A 160 8.25 -48.22 17.80
C LEU A 160 9.68 -47.70 17.84
N SER A 161 10.01 -46.79 18.76
CA SER A 161 11.38 -46.37 19.02
C SER A 161 12.28 -47.56 19.37
N SER A 162 11.82 -48.50 20.20
CA SER A 162 12.65 -49.65 20.59
C SER A 162 12.95 -50.63 19.45
N ASP A 163 12.05 -50.77 18.48
CA ASP A 163 12.28 -51.60 17.29
C ASP A 163 13.10 -50.83 16.24
N MET A 164 12.81 -49.56 16.02
CA MET A 164 13.51 -48.68 15.06
C MET A 164 14.95 -48.32 15.48
N LEU A 165 15.23 -48.24 16.78
CA LEU A 165 16.60 -48.05 17.31
C LEU A 165 17.51 -49.24 16.99
N ARG A 166 16.96 -50.43 16.73
CA ARG A 166 17.73 -51.58 16.24
C ARG A 166 18.08 -51.49 14.76
N GLU A 167 17.43 -50.58 14.04
CA GLU A 167 17.57 -50.35 12.60
C GLU A 167 18.37 -49.07 12.27
N GLY A 168 18.98 -48.42 13.26
CA GLY A 168 19.82 -47.21 13.06
C GLY A 168 19.04 -45.89 13.00
N VAL A 169 17.80 -45.86 13.49
CA VAL A 169 16.94 -44.66 13.47
C VAL A 169 16.85 -44.02 14.86
N GLU A 170 17.26 -42.76 14.97
CA GLU A 170 17.17 -41.93 16.18
C GLU A 170 16.02 -40.93 16.07
N LEU A 171 15.21 -40.80 17.12
CA LEU A 171 14.16 -39.77 17.23
C LEU A 171 14.69 -38.58 18.03
N VAL A 172 14.71 -37.41 17.41
CA VAL A 172 15.27 -36.18 17.99
C VAL A 172 14.14 -35.17 18.22
N PRO A 173 13.97 -34.62 19.44
CA PRO A 173 13.03 -33.52 19.66
C PRO A 173 13.49 -32.26 18.94
N ALA A 174 12.55 -31.57 18.30
CA ALA A 174 12.78 -30.32 17.57
C ALA A 174 11.76 -29.26 17.97
N ASP A 175 12.25 -28.05 18.28
CA ASP A 175 11.43 -26.91 18.71
C ASP A 175 10.81 -26.14 17.52
N ASP A 176 11.42 -26.25 16.34
CA ASP A 176 10.98 -25.55 15.13
C ASP A 176 9.86 -26.28 14.38
N VAL A 177 9.60 -27.55 14.74
CA VAL A 177 8.57 -28.43 14.19
C VAL A 177 7.39 -28.49 15.15
N GLN A 178 6.23 -27.97 14.75
CA GLN A 178 5.00 -28.07 15.55
C GLN A 178 4.22 -29.35 15.24
N GLY A 179 4.19 -29.75 13.97
CA GLY A 179 3.61 -31.02 13.53
C GLY A 179 4.38 -31.58 12.34
N GLY A 180 4.16 -32.86 12.03
CA GLY A 180 4.91 -33.56 10.98
C GLY A 180 6.28 -34.03 11.47
N ALA A 181 7.18 -34.29 10.53
CA ALA A 181 8.53 -34.78 10.82
C ALA A 181 9.54 -34.29 9.79
N ARG A 182 10.80 -34.19 10.20
CA ARG A 182 11.92 -33.93 9.30
C ARG A 182 12.91 -35.09 9.43
N VAL A 183 13.29 -35.68 8.31
CA VAL A 183 14.27 -36.77 8.28
C VAL A 183 15.60 -36.21 7.81
N ARG A 184 16.66 -36.54 8.54
CA ARG A 184 18.03 -36.18 8.20
C ARG A 184 18.88 -37.44 8.15
N LEU A 185 19.60 -37.64 7.06
CA LEU A 185 20.67 -38.62 6.99
C LEU A 185 21.95 -37.94 7.48
N VAL A 186 22.53 -38.46 8.57
CA VAL A 186 23.68 -37.84 9.23
C VAL A 186 24.89 -37.79 8.29
N GLU A 187 25.08 -38.83 7.47
CA GLU A 187 26.24 -38.97 6.58
C GLU A 187 26.12 -38.18 5.27
N ASP A 188 24.90 -38.07 4.71
CA ASP A 188 24.71 -37.61 3.32
C ASP A 188 24.29 -36.13 3.21
N GLN A 189 24.19 -35.39 4.31
CA GLN A 189 23.58 -34.04 4.36
C GLN A 189 22.21 -33.97 3.67
N LEU A 190 21.53 -35.10 3.52
CA LEU A 190 20.21 -35.19 2.91
C LEU A 190 19.16 -34.94 3.98
N GLU A 191 18.26 -33.99 3.71
CA GLU A 191 17.15 -33.66 4.59
C GLU A 191 15.83 -33.68 3.81
N ILE A 192 14.87 -34.42 4.34
CA ILE A 192 13.49 -34.46 3.85
C ILE A 192 12.62 -33.76 4.88
N ASP A 193 12.11 -32.57 4.55
CA ASP A 193 11.27 -31.78 5.43
C ASP A 193 9.77 -32.03 5.13
N LEU A 194 9.11 -32.77 6.02
CA LEU A 194 7.66 -32.99 6.04
C LEU A 194 7.03 -32.34 7.27
N SER A 195 7.63 -31.24 7.77
CA SER A 195 7.05 -30.42 8.82
C SER A 195 5.75 -29.76 8.38
N ASP A 196 4.93 -29.36 9.34
CA ASP A 196 3.69 -28.62 9.12
C ASP A 196 3.91 -27.37 8.26
N LYS A 197 5.04 -26.67 8.45
CA LYS A 197 5.42 -25.50 7.63
C LYS A 197 5.76 -25.89 6.19
N ALA A 198 6.54 -26.95 5.97
CA ALA A 198 6.93 -27.38 4.63
C ALA A 198 5.71 -27.89 3.84
N VAL A 199 4.88 -28.73 4.46
CA VAL A 199 3.67 -29.29 3.83
C VAL A 199 2.64 -28.19 3.55
N SER A 200 2.42 -27.26 4.49
CA SER A 200 1.47 -26.16 4.28
C SER A 200 1.91 -25.22 3.17
N ARG A 201 3.20 -24.94 3.05
CA ARG A 201 3.75 -24.17 1.94
C ARG A 201 3.53 -24.88 0.61
N LEU A 202 3.88 -26.16 0.51
CA LEU A 202 3.72 -26.95 -0.71
C LEU A 202 2.25 -26.99 -1.16
N LEU A 203 1.33 -27.23 -0.21
CA LEU A 203 -0.10 -27.22 -0.50
C LEU A 203 -0.58 -25.83 -0.92
N SER A 204 -0.12 -24.76 -0.25
CA SER A 204 -0.47 -23.39 -0.61
C SER A 204 0.00 -23.04 -2.03
N GLU A 205 1.23 -23.38 -2.40
CA GLU A 205 1.77 -23.17 -3.76
C GLU A 205 0.92 -23.85 -4.85
N ARG A 206 0.26 -24.97 -4.53
CA ARG A 206 -0.65 -25.69 -5.45
C ARG A 206 -2.09 -25.17 -5.43
N LEU A 207 -2.58 -24.75 -4.27
CA LEU A 207 -3.97 -24.32 -4.08
C LEU A 207 -4.19 -22.85 -4.43
N LEU A 208 -3.20 -21.98 -4.21
CA LEU A 208 -3.28 -20.55 -4.46
C LEU A 208 -3.65 -20.19 -5.91
N PRO A 209 -3.07 -20.83 -6.96
CA PRO A 209 -3.44 -20.53 -8.34
C PRO A 209 -4.94 -20.74 -8.61
N ARG A 210 -5.50 -21.85 -8.10
CA ARG A 210 -6.92 -22.15 -8.27
C ARG A 210 -7.80 -21.23 -7.43
N PHE A 211 -7.40 -20.96 -6.19
CA PHE A 211 -8.11 -20.02 -5.32
C PHE A 211 -8.18 -18.62 -5.94
N ARG A 212 -7.09 -18.17 -6.58
CA ARG A 212 -7.07 -16.92 -7.36
C ARG A 212 -8.06 -16.97 -8.53
N ALA A 213 -8.06 -18.04 -9.32
CA ALA A 213 -8.98 -18.17 -10.46
C ALA A 213 -10.46 -18.07 -10.03
N ILE A 214 -10.82 -18.67 -8.89
CA ILE A 214 -12.17 -18.58 -8.30
C ILE A 214 -12.49 -17.14 -7.87
N LEU A 215 -11.55 -16.45 -7.20
CA LEU A 215 -11.75 -15.06 -6.75
C LEU A 215 -11.87 -14.07 -7.91
N GLU A 216 -11.10 -14.29 -8.97
CA GLU A 216 -11.15 -13.48 -10.20
C GLU A 216 -12.36 -13.82 -11.09
N GLY A 217 -13.13 -14.87 -10.75
CA GLY A 217 -14.32 -15.31 -11.50
C GLY A 217 -13.99 -15.92 -12.86
N ILE A 218 -12.81 -16.53 -12.98
CA ILE A 218 -12.31 -17.16 -14.22
C ILE A 218 -12.68 -18.67 -14.27
N GLU A 219 -13.02 -19.26 -13.13
CA GLU A 219 -13.59 -20.62 -12.98
C GLU A 219 -15.13 -20.63 -12.87
#